data_AF-A0A2D5VGP4-F1
#
_entry.id   AF-A0A2D5VGP4-F1
#
_cell.length_a   1.000
_cell.length_b   1.000
_cell.length_c   1.000
_cell.angle_alpha   90.00
_cell.angle_beta   90.00
_cell.angle_gamma   90.00
#
_symmetry.space_group_name_H-M   'P 1'
#
loop_
_entity.id
_entity.type
_entity.pdbx_description
1 polymer ?
#
loop_
_entity_poly.entity_id
_entity_poly.type
_entity_poly.pdbx_seq_one_letter_code
_entity_poly.pdbx_strand_id
1 'polypeptide(L)'
;MQIQFADSLPLCPEFQPAVDVRCATPDLDGCLHRFFDTSPISPSGSYLAVTRFRCENRLPAPAETAEVVVVDLTTGEVDVVAETRGFETQLGAQAQWGATDREFFFNDTDTGRVWRPFAIVLDPLTGQRRELQGPVYMASRNGLLAASSCLLRTGAMQYDTVCLRRST
;
A
#
# COMPACT_ATOMS: atom_id res chain seq x y z
N MET A 1 5.45 12.02 -16.64
CA MET A 1 6.18 11.56 -15.46
C MET A 1 7.36 10.75 -15.95
N GLN A 2 8.58 11.12 -15.56
CA GLN A 2 9.80 10.39 -15.89
C GLN A 2 10.37 9.90 -14.56
N ILE A 3 10.45 8.58 -14.37
CA ILE A 3 10.96 7.97 -13.14
C ILE A 3 12.47 7.88 -13.28
N GLN A 4 13.19 8.32 -12.25
CA GLN A 4 14.63 8.16 -12.13
C GLN A 4 14.90 7.09 -11.09
N PHE A 5 15.75 6.11 -11.44
CA PHE A 5 16.15 5.05 -10.54
C PHE A 5 17.58 5.31 -10.05
N ALA A 6 17.80 5.09 -8.76
CA ALA A 6 19.09 5.16 -8.13
C ALA A 6 20.03 4.10 -8.71
N ASP A 7 21.28 4.47 -8.93
CA ASP A 7 22.29 3.50 -9.38
C ASP A 7 22.61 2.43 -8.33
N SER A 8 22.31 2.71 -7.06
CA SER A 8 22.41 1.79 -5.93
C SER A 8 21.44 0.61 -6.02
N LEU A 9 20.29 0.75 -6.70
CA LEU A 9 19.35 -0.35 -6.90
C LEU A 9 19.96 -1.37 -7.88
N PRO A 10 20.12 -2.64 -7.48
CA PRO A 10 20.86 -3.61 -8.27
C PRO A 10 20.12 -3.95 -9.55
N LEU A 11 20.87 -4.09 -10.65
CA LEU A 11 20.35 -4.60 -11.90
C LEU A 11 19.92 -6.06 -11.73
N CYS A 12 18.85 -6.45 -12.43
CA CYS A 12 18.42 -7.82 -12.60
C CYS A 12 18.95 -8.34 -13.94
N PRO A 13 20.15 -8.94 -13.99
CA PRO A 13 20.71 -9.45 -15.24
C PRO A 13 20.07 -10.76 -15.69
N GLU A 14 19.34 -11.43 -14.78
CA GLU A 14 18.62 -12.65 -15.12
C GLU A 14 17.68 -12.38 -16.29
N PHE A 15 17.75 -13.26 -17.29
CA PHE A 15 16.99 -13.21 -18.54
C PHE A 15 17.44 -12.17 -19.59
N GLN A 16 18.58 -11.48 -19.42
CA GLN A 16 19.16 -10.54 -20.40
C GLN A 16 18.10 -9.56 -20.95
N PRO A 17 17.47 -8.75 -20.09
CA PRO A 17 16.42 -7.86 -20.53
C PRO A 17 16.94 -6.84 -21.54
N ALA A 18 16.11 -6.48 -22.52
CA ALA A 18 16.45 -5.48 -23.53
C ALA A 18 16.52 -4.04 -22.98
N VAL A 19 16.14 -3.85 -21.72
CA VAL A 19 16.13 -2.58 -20.99
C VAL A 19 16.69 -2.81 -19.59
N ASP A 20 17.13 -1.74 -18.95
CA ASP A 20 17.58 -1.79 -17.56
C ASP A 20 16.41 -2.16 -16.66
N VAL A 21 16.50 -3.32 -16.02
CA VAL A 21 15.59 -3.79 -14.98
C VAL A 21 16.35 -3.76 -13.66
N ARG A 22 15.78 -3.12 -12.63
CA ARG A 22 16.38 -3.01 -11.30
C ARG A 22 15.47 -3.61 -10.25
N CYS A 23 16.05 -4.25 -9.24
CA CYS A 23 15.32 -4.73 -8.08
C CYS A 23 15.11 -3.58 -7.10
N ALA A 24 13.85 -3.20 -6.85
CA ALA A 24 13.52 -2.09 -5.95
C ALA A 24 13.56 -2.46 -4.45
N THR A 25 13.58 -3.76 -4.12
CA THR A 25 13.58 -4.24 -2.73
C THR A 25 14.62 -5.35 -2.54
N PRO A 26 15.91 -5.10 -2.82
CA PRO A 26 16.92 -6.16 -2.91
C PRO A 26 17.17 -6.89 -1.59
N ASP A 27 16.97 -6.21 -0.47
CA ASP A 27 17.20 -6.74 0.88
C ASP A 27 15.92 -7.25 1.55
N LEU A 28 14.79 -7.23 0.84
CA LEU A 28 13.50 -7.67 1.36
C LEU A 28 12.91 -8.79 0.48
N ASP A 29 12.32 -9.78 1.15
CA ASP A 29 11.49 -10.81 0.55
C ASP A 29 10.00 -10.45 0.63
N GLY A 30 9.17 -11.15 -0.14
CA GLY A 30 7.72 -11.09 -0.02
C GLY A 30 7.05 -9.74 -0.26
N CYS A 31 7.70 -8.87 -1.03
CA CYS A 31 7.16 -7.58 -1.43
C CYS A 31 6.19 -7.68 -2.61
N LEU A 32 4.98 -7.14 -2.45
CA LEU A 32 3.98 -6.97 -3.50
C LEU A 32 3.34 -5.60 -3.43
N HIS A 33 2.82 -5.08 -4.53
CA HIS A 33 2.01 -3.87 -4.51
C HIS A 33 0.52 -4.22 -4.30
N ARG A 34 -0.14 -4.69 -5.35
CA ARG A 34 -1.50 -5.23 -5.40
C ARG A 34 -1.78 -5.71 -6.82
N PHE A 35 -2.83 -6.52 -7.00
CA PHE A 35 -3.15 -7.13 -8.29
C PHE A 35 -3.65 -6.15 -9.38
N PHE A 36 -4.29 -5.01 -9.06
CA PHE A 36 -4.81 -4.06 -10.07
C PHE A 36 -5.18 -2.67 -9.51
N ASP A 37 -5.55 -1.74 -10.41
CA ASP A 37 -6.27 -0.46 -10.19
C ASP A 37 -5.53 0.78 -9.67
N THR A 38 -4.44 0.65 -8.93
CA THR A 38 -3.67 1.83 -8.48
C THR A 38 -2.21 1.77 -8.91
N SER A 39 -1.55 2.92 -8.94
CA SER A 39 -0.10 2.98 -9.16
C SER A 39 0.62 2.74 -7.83
N PRO A 40 1.64 1.87 -7.78
CA PRO A 40 2.52 1.80 -6.61
C PRO A 40 3.45 3.00 -6.53
N ILE A 41 3.61 3.72 -7.65
CA ILE A 41 4.50 4.85 -7.78
C ILE A 41 3.75 6.11 -7.35
N SER A 42 4.42 6.93 -6.53
CA SER A 42 3.90 8.20 -6.04
C SER A 42 3.69 9.21 -7.18
N PRO A 43 2.89 10.27 -6.98
CA PRO A 43 2.59 11.26 -8.02
C PRO A 43 3.81 11.93 -8.64
N SER A 44 4.90 12.12 -7.88
CA SER A 44 6.16 12.66 -8.43
C SER A 44 6.95 11.65 -9.27
N GLY A 45 6.75 10.36 -9.03
CA GLY A 45 7.60 9.30 -9.57
C GLY A 45 8.75 8.88 -8.63
N SER A 46 8.91 9.51 -7.46
CA SER A 46 10.07 9.30 -6.60
C SER A 46 9.93 8.14 -5.62
N TYR A 47 8.72 7.73 -5.26
CA TYR A 47 8.53 6.68 -4.25
C TYR A 47 7.74 5.49 -4.80
N LEU A 48 8.13 4.29 -4.39
CA LEU A 48 7.42 3.04 -4.62
C LEU A 48 6.85 2.53 -3.30
N ALA A 49 5.55 2.26 -3.25
CA ALA A 49 4.91 1.64 -2.09
C ALA A 49 4.59 0.17 -2.34
N VAL A 50 4.97 -0.69 -1.40
CA VAL A 50 4.69 -2.12 -1.41
C VAL A 50 4.27 -2.61 -0.02
N THR A 51 3.58 -3.74 0.02
CA THR A 51 3.32 -4.53 1.21
C THR A 51 4.30 -5.69 1.23
N ARG A 52 4.98 -5.90 2.35
CA ARG A 52 5.82 -7.07 2.58
C ARG A 52 5.12 -8.07 3.48
N PHE A 53 4.98 -9.30 3.01
CA PHE A 53 4.49 -10.40 3.82
C PHE A 53 5.62 -10.96 4.69
N ARG A 54 5.31 -11.23 5.97
CA ARG A 54 6.26 -11.88 6.88
C ARG A 54 6.39 -13.39 6.61
N CYS A 55 5.44 -13.98 5.89
CA CYS A 55 5.38 -15.42 5.64
C CYS A 55 4.59 -15.72 4.37
N GLU A 56 5.23 -16.34 3.37
CA GLU A 56 4.61 -16.67 2.08
C GLU A 56 4.34 -18.17 1.89
N ASN A 57 4.80 -19.01 2.81
CA ASN A 57 4.75 -20.48 2.67
C ASN A 57 3.55 -21.14 3.36
N ARG A 58 2.63 -20.33 3.91
CA ARG A 58 1.39 -20.77 4.55
C ARG A 58 0.32 -19.68 4.47
N LEU A 59 -0.90 -20.04 4.85
CA LEU A 59 -1.97 -19.07 5.02
C LEU A 59 -1.66 -18.11 6.20
N PRO A 60 -2.04 -16.82 6.09
CA PRO A 60 -1.93 -15.87 7.19
C PRO A 60 -2.74 -16.32 8.41
N ALA A 61 -2.18 -16.13 9.61
CA ALA A 61 -2.92 -16.36 10.85
C ALA A 61 -3.80 -15.14 11.21
N PRO A 62 -4.88 -15.33 11.99
CA PRO A 62 -5.64 -14.21 12.52
C PRO A 62 -4.74 -13.23 13.29
N ALA A 63 -4.88 -11.93 13.01
CA ALA A 63 -4.13 -10.83 13.61
C ALA A 63 -2.61 -10.84 13.30
N GLU A 64 -2.18 -11.69 12.37
CA GLU A 64 -0.85 -11.59 11.77
C GLU A 64 -0.67 -10.21 11.12
N THR A 65 0.57 -9.75 11.08
CA THR A 65 0.93 -8.46 10.51
C THR A 65 1.70 -8.63 9.21
N ALA A 66 1.44 -7.74 8.26
CA ALA A 66 2.33 -7.42 7.16
C ALA A 66 3.05 -6.09 7.44
N GLU A 67 4.10 -5.82 6.67
CA GLU A 67 4.83 -4.55 6.69
C GLU A 67 4.38 -3.68 5.51
N VAL A 68 4.22 -2.38 5.73
CA VAL A 68 4.03 -1.39 4.68
C VAL A 68 5.37 -0.71 4.44
N VAL A 69 5.86 -0.80 3.21
CA VAL A 69 7.21 -0.39 2.83
C VAL A 69 7.13 0.70 1.78
N VAL A 70 7.95 1.73 1.95
CA VAL A 70 8.18 2.78 0.96
C VAL A 70 9.65 2.73 0.53
N VAL A 71 9.88 2.71 -0.77
CA VAL A 71 11.21 2.78 -1.37
C VAL A 71 11.37 4.13 -2.03
N ASP A 72 12.41 4.87 -1.67
CA ASP A 72 12.85 6.04 -2.42
C ASP A 72 13.59 5.56 -3.67
N LEU A 73 12.99 5.76 -4.85
CA LEU A 73 13.55 5.32 -6.12
C LEU A 73 14.76 6.14 -6.55
N THR A 74 14.97 7.34 -5.98
CA THR A 74 16.07 8.23 -6.32
C THR A 74 17.33 7.94 -5.51
N THR A 75 17.19 7.49 -4.26
CA THR A 75 18.32 7.13 -3.38
C THR A 75 18.52 5.61 -3.27
N GLY A 76 17.47 4.83 -3.49
CA GLY A 76 17.42 3.38 -3.25
C GLY A 76 17.17 3.03 -1.78
N GLU A 77 16.85 4.00 -0.92
CA GLU A 77 16.54 3.75 0.50
C GLU A 77 15.19 3.04 0.64
N VAL A 78 15.12 2.11 1.59
CA VAL A 78 13.96 1.25 1.82
C VAL A 78 13.52 1.40 3.28
N ASP A 79 12.31 1.93 3.48
CA ASP A 79 11.76 2.19 4.80
C ASP A 79 10.51 1.35 5.07
N VAL A 80 10.50 0.65 6.21
CA VAL A 80 9.27 0.08 6.77
C VAL A 80 8.54 1.18 7.52
N VAL A 81 7.49 1.74 6.91
CA VAL A 81 6.78 2.91 7.44
C VAL A 81 5.64 2.55 8.38
N ALA A 82 5.14 1.31 8.34
CA ALA A 82 4.13 0.81 9.26
C ALA A 82 4.09 -0.73 9.30
N GLU A 83 3.53 -1.27 10.37
CA GLU A 83 2.95 -2.61 10.40
C GLU A 83 1.43 -2.52 10.25
N THR A 84 0.82 -3.52 9.63
CA THR A 84 -0.62 -3.58 9.43
C THR A 84 -1.18 -4.98 9.58
N ARG A 85 -2.39 -5.09 10.12
CA ARG A 85 -3.21 -6.30 10.17
C ARG A 85 -4.30 -6.30 9.09
N GLY A 86 -4.47 -5.19 8.38
CA GLY A 86 -5.48 -4.99 7.33
C GLY A 86 -4.96 -5.39 5.95
N PHE A 87 -4.46 -6.61 5.79
CA PHE A 87 -3.93 -7.10 4.52
C PHE A 87 -4.57 -8.41 4.07
N GLU A 88 -4.48 -8.68 2.77
CA GLU A 88 -4.74 -10.00 2.20
C GLU A 88 -3.80 -10.27 1.00
N THR A 89 -3.85 -11.49 0.45
CA THR A 89 -2.84 -12.01 -0.49
C THR A 89 -2.88 -11.39 -1.89
N GLN A 90 -3.98 -10.77 -2.30
CA GLN A 90 -4.19 -10.22 -3.64
C GLN A 90 -3.86 -8.72 -3.73
N LEU A 91 -4.20 -7.94 -2.71
CA LEU A 91 -4.10 -6.48 -2.67
C LEU A 91 -3.13 -5.98 -1.60
N GLY A 92 -2.50 -6.87 -0.83
CA GLY A 92 -1.65 -6.50 0.29
C GLY A 92 -2.42 -5.63 1.28
N ALA A 93 -1.79 -4.55 1.75
CA ALA A 93 -2.39 -3.56 2.62
C ALA A 93 -3.28 -2.53 1.89
N GLN A 94 -3.57 -2.72 0.59
CA GLN A 94 -4.20 -1.72 -0.28
C GLN A 94 -3.43 -0.38 -0.31
N ALA A 95 -2.10 -0.48 -0.26
CA ALA A 95 -1.18 0.65 -0.34
C ALA A 95 -1.41 1.46 -1.64
N GLN A 96 -1.66 2.76 -1.52
CA GLN A 96 -1.91 3.65 -2.67
C GLN A 96 -1.63 5.11 -2.35
N TRP A 97 -1.39 5.93 -3.38
CA TRP A 97 -1.07 7.34 -3.23
C TRP A 97 -2.26 8.26 -3.52
N GLY A 98 -2.30 9.40 -2.83
CA GLY A 98 -3.24 10.50 -3.05
C GLY A 98 -2.77 11.48 -4.12
N ALA A 99 -3.00 12.78 -3.90
CA ALA A 99 -2.62 13.82 -4.86
C ALA A 99 -1.12 14.14 -4.83
N THR A 100 -0.46 13.88 -3.69
CA THR A 100 0.95 14.18 -3.47
C THR A 100 1.69 13.01 -2.85
N ASP A 101 3.02 13.07 -2.83
CA ASP A 101 3.88 12.09 -2.14
C ASP A 101 3.70 12.09 -0.60
N ARG A 102 2.92 13.02 -0.06
CA ARG A 102 2.65 13.14 1.39
C ARG A 102 1.33 12.52 1.81
N GLU A 103 0.58 11.98 0.84
CA GLU A 103 -0.73 11.38 1.07
C GLU A 103 -0.65 9.90 0.70
N PHE A 104 -0.16 9.09 1.63
CA PHE A 104 -0.05 7.65 1.44
C PHE A 104 -1.14 6.92 2.23
N PHE A 105 -1.94 6.13 1.53
CA PHE A 105 -3.10 5.43 2.08
C PHE A 105 -2.81 3.94 2.16
N PHE A 106 -3.18 3.31 3.27
CA PHE A 106 -3.22 1.86 3.42
C PHE A 106 -4.29 1.49 4.46
N ASN A 107 -4.68 0.21 4.50
CA ASN A 107 -5.63 -0.28 5.50
C ASN A 107 -4.92 -0.90 6.70
N ASP A 108 -5.56 -0.81 7.86
CA ASP A 108 -5.22 -1.55 9.06
C ASP A 108 -6.51 -2.07 9.75
N THR A 109 -6.36 -2.97 10.71
CA THR A 109 -7.47 -3.53 11.47
C THR A 109 -7.17 -3.47 12.96
N ASP A 110 -8.05 -2.78 13.69
CA ASP A 110 -8.06 -2.80 15.15
C ASP A 110 -8.53 -4.18 15.60
N THR A 111 -7.65 -4.93 16.26
CA THR A 111 -7.88 -6.32 16.71
C THR A 111 -8.27 -6.41 18.18
N GLY A 112 -8.79 -5.30 18.74
CA GLY A 112 -9.43 -5.31 20.05
C GLY A 112 -10.72 -6.13 20.06
N ARG A 113 -11.74 -5.66 20.78
CA ARG A 113 -12.97 -6.44 21.00
C ARG A 113 -13.81 -6.65 19.74
N VAL A 114 -13.81 -5.67 18.83
CA VAL A 114 -14.61 -5.67 17.61
C VAL A 114 -13.62 -5.40 16.49
N TRP A 115 -13.26 -6.44 15.74
CA TRP A 115 -12.28 -6.34 14.67
C TRP A 115 -12.74 -5.30 13.64
N ARG A 116 -12.16 -4.11 13.71
CA ARG A 116 -12.64 -2.94 12.97
C ARG A 116 -11.61 -2.55 11.92
N PRO A 117 -11.91 -2.71 10.62
CA PRO A 117 -11.04 -2.22 9.56
C PRO A 117 -11.14 -0.70 9.44
N PHE A 118 -10.01 -0.06 9.21
CA PHE A 118 -9.91 1.38 8.94
C PHE A 118 -8.75 1.66 8.00
N ALA A 119 -8.79 2.82 7.34
CA ALA A 119 -7.66 3.30 6.54
C ALA A 119 -6.82 4.27 7.35
N ILE A 120 -5.52 4.27 7.07
CA ILE A 120 -4.55 5.23 7.56
C ILE A 120 -4.15 6.12 6.40
N VAL A 121 -4.07 7.42 6.63
CA VAL A 121 -3.37 8.37 5.77
C VAL A 121 -2.09 8.77 6.47
N LEU A 122 -0.96 8.46 5.84
CA LEU A 122 0.39 8.66 6.35
C LEU A 122 1.14 9.62 5.42
N ASP A 123 1.89 10.55 6.02
CA ASP A 123 2.97 11.25 5.34
C ASP A 123 4.28 10.47 5.59
N PRO A 124 4.83 9.78 4.56
CA PRO A 124 6.01 8.95 4.75
C PRO A 124 7.26 9.75 5.12
N LEU A 125 7.30 11.06 4.84
CA LEU A 125 8.46 11.91 5.12
C LEU A 125 8.50 12.41 6.56
N THR A 126 7.34 12.49 7.21
CA THR A 126 7.23 13.04 8.58
C THR A 126 6.73 12.03 9.60
N GLY A 127 6.18 10.89 9.14
CA GLY A 127 5.50 9.92 9.98
C GLY A 127 4.14 10.41 10.52
N GLN A 128 3.67 11.60 10.11
CA GLN A 128 2.36 12.08 10.54
C GLN A 128 1.27 11.17 9.97
N ARG A 129 0.39 10.72 10.85
CA ARG A 129 -0.68 9.78 10.50
C ARG A 129 -2.03 10.21 11.04
N ARG A 130 -3.08 9.84 10.32
CA ARG A 130 -4.47 9.97 10.77
C ARG A 130 -5.30 8.78 10.30
N GLU A 131 -6.28 8.41 11.11
CA GLU A 131 -7.20 7.31 10.81
C GLU A 131 -8.47 7.82 10.13
N LEU A 132 -8.95 7.09 9.13
CA LEU A 132 -10.27 7.28 8.54
C LEU A 132 -11.29 6.41 9.26
N GLN A 133 -12.56 6.81 9.23
CA GLN A 133 -13.64 6.08 9.89
C GLN A 133 -14.02 4.72 9.25
N GLY A 134 -13.29 4.29 8.22
CA GLY A 134 -13.50 3.01 7.54
C GLY A 134 -12.32 2.71 6.62
N PRO A 135 -12.26 1.51 6.03
CA PRO A 135 -11.18 1.13 5.13
C PRO A 135 -11.24 1.95 3.84
N VAL A 136 -10.20 1.89 3.04
CA VAL A 136 -10.11 2.47 1.70
C VAL A 136 -9.95 1.35 0.68
N TYR A 137 -10.72 1.45 -0.40
CA TYR A 137 -10.51 0.66 -1.60
C TYR A 137 -9.80 1.51 -2.67
N MET A 138 -10.25 2.75 -2.85
CA MET A 138 -9.66 3.67 -3.80
C MET A 138 -9.68 5.09 -3.29
N ALA A 139 -8.53 5.75 -3.29
CA ALA A 139 -8.44 7.20 -3.13
C ALA A 139 -8.66 7.89 -4.49
N SER A 140 -9.38 9.01 -4.50
CA SER A 140 -9.48 9.83 -5.71
C SER A 140 -8.13 10.45 -6.05
N ARG A 141 -7.87 10.70 -7.33
CA ARG A 141 -6.60 11.30 -7.79
C ARG A 141 -6.25 12.61 -7.08
N ASN A 142 -7.25 13.39 -6.68
CA ASN A 142 -7.04 14.64 -5.94
C ASN A 142 -6.96 14.46 -4.42
N GLY A 143 -6.93 13.23 -3.91
CA GLY A 143 -6.84 12.91 -2.48
C GLY A 143 -8.07 13.26 -1.65
N LEU A 144 -9.07 13.94 -2.21
CA LEU A 144 -10.22 14.50 -1.46
C LEU A 144 -11.31 13.49 -1.12
N LEU A 145 -11.39 12.38 -1.85
CA LEU A 145 -12.41 11.36 -1.69
C LEU A 145 -11.76 9.98 -1.54
N ALA A 146 -12.38 9.14 -0.73
CA ALA A 146 -12.07 7.72 -0.62
C ALA A 146 -13.34 6.91 -0.84
N ALA A 147 -13.24 5.91 -1.72
CA ALA A 147 -14.26 4.90 -1.95
C ALA A 147 -13.92 3.65 -1.12
N SER A 148 -14.95 3.02 -0.55
CA SER A 148 -14.81 1.81 0.26
C SER A 148 -16.10 0.99 0.26
N SER A 149 -16.00 -0.32 0.49
CA SER A 149 -17.18 -1.17 0.65
C SER A 149 -17.80 -0.98 2.03
N CYS A 150 -19.13 -0.94 2.07
CA CYS A 150 -19.88 -0.99 3.32
C CYS A 150 -20.08 -2.45 3.73
N LEU A 151 -19.18 -3.00 4.57
CA LEU A 151 -19.22 -4.41 4.96
C LEU A 151 -20.55 -4.85 5.59
N LEU A 152 -21.22 -3.95 6.33
CA LEU A 152 -22.56 -4.24 6.89
C LEU A 152 -23.62 -4.46 5.80
N ARG A 153 -23.51 -3.79 4.66
CA ARG A 153 -24.43 -3.93 3.53
C ARG A 153 -24.01 -5.05 2.60
N THR A 154 -22.71 -5.24 2.36
CA THR A 154 -22.19 -6.38 1.59
C THR A 154 -22.63 -7.70 2.22
N GLY A 155 -22.54 -7.84 3.55
CA GLY A 155 -23.01 -9.04 4.26
C GLY A 155 -24.52 -9.29 4.16
N ALA A 156 -25.33 -8.25 3.94
CA ALA A 156 -26.78 -8.37 3.81
C ALA A 156 -27.24 -8.64 2.36
N MET A 157 -26.48 -8.20 1.36
CA MET A 157 -26.93 -8.16 -0.04
C MET A 157 -26.10 -9.03 -1.00
N GLN A 158 -24.91 -9.50 -0.62
CA GLN A 158 -23.93 -10.14 -1.52
C GLN A 158 -23.54 -9.27 -2.73
N TYR A 159 -23.77 -7.96 -2.66
CA TYR A 159 -23.33 -6.96 -3.64
C TYR A 159 -22.53 -5.85 -2.93
N ASP A 160 -21.50 -5.34 -3.58
CA ASP A 160 -20.70 -4.23 -3.04
C ASP A 160 -21.48 -2.92 -3.08
N THR A 161 -21.70 -2.34 -1.90
CA THR A 161 -22.19 -0.95 -1.79
C THR A 161 -21.00 -0.04 -1.51
N VAL A 162 -20.71 0.89 -2.44
CA VAL A 162 -19.62 1.85 -2.30
C VAL A 162 -20.04 3.05 -1.44
N CYS A 163 -19.31 3.30 -0.36
CA CYS A 163 -19.37 4.54 0.40
C CYS A 163 -18.26 5.49 -0.07
N LEU A 164 -18.65 6.69 -0.51
CA LEU A 164 -17.73 7.79 -0.76
C LEU A 164 -17.61 8.64 0.51
N ARG A 165 -16.38 8.86 0.97
CA ARG A 165 -16.09 9.71 2.12
C ARG A 165 -15.15 10.82 1.70
N ARG A 166 -15.34 12.02 2.27
CA ARG A 166 -14.30 13.05 2.20
C ARG A 166 -13.13 12.62 3.05
N SER A 167 -11.93 12.83 2.53
CA SER A 167 -10.70 12.56 3.26
C SER A 167 -10.40 13.64 4.30
N THR A 168 -11.11 14.78 4.32
CA THR A 168 -10.90 15.89 5.28
C THR A 168 -11.48 15.61 6.65
#